data_AF-A0A284QPD7-F1
#
_entry.id   AF-A0A284QPD7-F1
#
_cell.length_a   1.000
_cell.length_b   1.000
_cell.length_c   1.000
_cell.angle_alpha   90.00
_cell.angle_beta   90.00
_cell.angle_gamma   90.00
#
_symmetry.space_group_name_H-M   'P 1'
#
loop_
_entity.id
_entity.type
_entity.pdbx_description
1 polymer ?
#
loop_
_entity_poly.entity_id
_entity_poly.type
_entity_poly.pdbx_seq_one_letter_code
_entity_poly.pdbx_strand_id
1 'polypeptide(L)'
;MATQTDIPPDLTNDDKASVFQILDAQLNSTILYALLHGIYTGILVVTLWNIFINKYWAIRRALIIVIILLHTLITIGFAATWSYMHSAFISNGQSFWTVYSKISGATQAAY
;
A
#
# COMPACT_ATOMS: atom_id res chain seq x y z
N MET A 1 -4.35 25.22 17.39
CA MET A 1 -4.19 24.56 18.71
C MET A 1 -4.66 23.13 18.52
N ALA A 2 -3.75 22.15 18.47
CA ALA A 2 -4.12 20.74 18.40
C ALA A 2 -4.55 20.27 19.80
N THR A 3 -5.75 19.71 19.90
CA THR A 3 -6.33 19.29 21.17
C THR A 3 -5.58 18.07 21.70
N GLN A 4 -5.01 18.17 22.89
CA GLN A 4 -4.32 17.10 23.62
C GLN A 4 -5.34 16.08 24.19
N THR A 5 -6.28 15.60 23.38
CA THR A 5 -7.43 14.80 23.83
C THR A 5 -7.50 13.38 23.27
N ASP A 6 -6.66 13.02 22.30
CA ASP A 6 -6.79 11.73 21.62
C ASP A 6 -5.83 10.64 22.10
N ILE A 7 -4.86 10.95 22.96
CA ILE A 7 -3.93 9.94 23.50
C ILE A 7 -4.45 9.45 24.86
N PRO A 8 -4.68 8.13 25.05
CA PRO A 8 -5.07 7.59 26.33
C PRO A 8 -4.06 7.99 27.41
N PRO A 9 -4.52 8.54 28.55
CA PRO A 9 -3.64 9.04 29.60
C PRO A 9 -2.80 7.93 30.26
N ASP A 10 -3.17 6.67 30.07
CA ASP A 10 -2.57 5.48 30.69
C ASP A 10 -1.58 4.71 29.77
N LEU A 11 -1.09 5.33 28.70
CA LEU A 11 -0.08 4.67 27.85
C LEU A 11 1.31 4.67 28.53
N THR A 12 1.83 3.48 28.83
CA THR A 12 3.20 3.29 29.32
C THR A 12 4.20 3.66 28.22
N ASN A 13 5.44 3.96 28.60
CA ASN A 13 6.51 4.20 27.61
C ASN A 13 6.74 2.98 26.70
N ASP A 14 6.59 1.76 27.23
CA ASP A 14 6.70 0.52 26.47
C ASP A 14 5.57 0.39 25.43
N ASP A 15 4.35 0.79 25.79
CA ASP A 15 3.21 0.82 24.85
C ASP A 15 3.47 1.80 23.71
N LYS A 16 3.97 3.00 24.03
CA LYS A 16 4.33 4.01 23.03
C LYS A 16 5.40 3.48 22.08
N ALA A 17 6.46 2.87 22.62
CA ALA A 17 7.53 2.28 21.82
C ALA A 17 7.00 1.19 20.89
N SER A 18 6.12 0.32 21.39
CA SER A 18 5.48 -0.73 20.60
C SER A 18 4.63 -0.15 19.46
N VAL A 19 3.85 0.90 19.73
CA VAL A 19 3.07 1.57 18.69
C VAL A 19 3.96 2.19 17.62
N PHE A 20 5.06 2.84 17.99
CA PHE A 20 6.01 3.39 17.02
C PHE A 20 6.63 2.30 16.14
N GLN A 21 7.02 1.16 16.72
CA GLN A 21 7.54 0.03 15.96
C GLN A 21 6.52 -0.52 14.95
N ILE A 22 5.25 -0.64 15.35
CA ILE A 22 4.18 -1.09 14.45
C ILE A 22 3.99 -0.12 13.29
N LEU A 23 3.93 1.19 13.58
CA LEU A 23 3.76 2.22 12.55
C LEU A 23 4.95 2.24 11.58
N ASP A 24 6.18 2.16 12.10
CA ASP A 24 7.39 2.12 11.29
C ASP A 24 7.43 0.87 10.40
N ALA A 25 7.13 -0.30 10.96
CA ALA A 25 7.04 -1.55 10.20
C ALA A 25 5.98 -1.47 9.08
N GLN A 26 4.80 -0.90 9.37
CA GLN A 26 3.72 -0.77 8.39
C GLN A 26 4.11 0.19 7.26
N LEU A 27 4.72 1.33 7.60
CA LEU A 27 5.19 2.30 6.61
C LEU A 27 6.30 1.71 5.74
N ASN A 28 7.30 1.09 6.34
CA ASN A 28 8.42 0.49 5.64
C ASN A 28 7.96 -0.68 4.73
N SER A 29 7.06 -1.53 5.21
CA SER A 29 6.44 -2.59 4.43
C SER A 29 5.67 -2.04 3.22
N THR A 30 4.94 -0.93 3.40
CA THR A 30 4.20 -0.29 2.31
C THR A 30 5.14 0.34 1.27
N ILE A 31 6.24 0.96 1.69
CA ILE A 31 7.28 1.49 0.80
C ILE A 31 7.94 0.35 0.01
N LEU A 32 8.29 -0.75 0.68
CA LEU A 32 8.85 -1.93 0.04
C LEU A 32 7.86 -2.50 -0.99
N TYR A 33 6.57 -2.61 -0.63
CA TYR A 33 5.53 -3.06 -1.55
C TYR A 33 5.40 -2.15 -2.78
N ALA A 34 5.46 -0.83 -2.59
CA ALA A 34 5.46 0.14 -3.69
C ALA A 34 6.67 -0.02 -4.63
N LEU A 35 7.86 -0.24 -4.06
CA LEU A 35 9.07 -0.52 -4.83
C LEU A 35 8.91 -1.80 -5.66
N LEU A 36 8.44 -2.89 -5.04
CA LEU A 36 8.22 -4.16 -5.72
C LEU A 36 7.17 -4.03 -6.84
N HIS A 37 6.08 -3.30 -6.58
CA HIS A 37 5.05 -3.03 -7.60
C HIS A 37 5.62 -2.23 -8.77
N GLY A 38 6.50 -1.26 -8.51
CA GLY A 38 7.23 -0.51 -9.53
C GLY A 38 8.13 -1.41 -10.39
N ILE A 39 8.91 -2.29 -9.76
CA ILE A 39 9.77 -3.27 -10.48
C ILE A 39 8.91 -4.21 -11.34
N TYR A 40 7.82 -4.74 -10.79
CA TYR A 40 6.89 -5.60 -11.52
C TYR A 40 6.31 -4.88 -12.74
N THR A 41 5.89 -3.62 -12.58
CA THR A 41 5.38 -2.79 -13.67
C THR A 41 6.44 -2.58 -14.75
N GLY A 42 7.70 -2.30 -14.37
CA GLY A 42 8.79 -2.15 -15.33
C GLY A 42 9.06 -3.41 -16.15
N ILE A 43 9.12 -4.57 -15.49
CA ILE A 43 9.28 -5.88 -16.16
C ILE A 43 8.11 -6.16 -17.09
N LEU A 44 6.88 -5.85 -16.64
CA LEU A 44 5.67 -6.03 -17.43
C LEU A 44 5.73 -5.21 -18.73
N VAL A 45 6.10 -3.93 -18.64
CA VAL A 45 6.20 -3.03 -19.80
C VAL A 45 7.23 -3.54 -20.80
N VAL A 46 8.42 -3.95 -20.34
CA VAL A 46 9.47 -4.51 -21.23
C VAL A 46 9.01 -5.82 -21.88
N THR A 47 8.35 -6.68 -21.12
CA THR A 47 7.82 -7.96 -21.62
C THR A 47 6.73 -7.73 -22.67
N LEU A 48 5.80 -6.82 -22.40
CA LEU A 48 4.74 -6.45 -23.34
C LEU A 48 5.33 -5.85 -24.62
N TRP A 49 6.30 -4.95 -24.51
CA TRP A 49 6.99 -4.36 -25.67
C TRP A 49 7.61 -5.42 -26.59
N ASN A 50 8.36 -6.37 -26.02
CA ASN A 50 8.96 -7.47 -26.77
C ASN A 50 7.89 -8.37 -27.43
N ILE A 51 6.75 -8.54 -26.76
CA ILE A 51 5.61 -9.27 -27.31
C ILE A 51 5.00 -8.52 -28.50
N PHE A 52 4.77 -7.21 -28.39
CA PHE A 52 4.16 -6.40 -29.45
C PHE A 52 4.98 -6.36 -30.74
N ILE A 53 6.31 -6.35 -30.65
CA ILE A 53 7.21 -6.33 -31.82
C ILE A 53 7.18 -7.66 -32.59
N ASN A 54 6.86 -8.79 -31.92
CA ASN A 54 6.92 -10.10 -32.55
C ASN A 54 5.59 -10.48 -33.24
N LYS A 55 5.67 -10.83 -34.54
CA LYS A 55 4.55 -11.02 -35.48
C LYS A 55 3.78 -12.33 -35.24
N TYR A 56 2.90 -12.41 -34.23
CA TYR A 56 1.98 -13.55 -34.04
C TYR A 56 0.54 -13.11 -33.68
N TRP A 57 -0.47 -13.71 -34.34
CA TRP A 57 -1.57 -12.97 -34.97
C TRP A 57 -2.95 -12.93 -34.27
N ALA A 58 -3.23 -13.68 -33.19
CA ALA A 58 -4.52 -13.52 -32.49
C ALA A 58 -4.52 -14.01 -31.03
N ILE A 59 -4.08 -15.25 -30.79
CA ILE A 59 -4.06 -15.88 -29.45
C ILE A 59 -3.19 -15.08 -28.47
N ARG A 60 -2.07 -14.57 -28.96
CA ARG A 60 -1.14 -13.72 -28.18
C ARG A 60 -1.77 -12.40 -27.77
N ARG A 61 -2.67 -11.84 -28.59
CA ARG A 61 -3.37 -10.58 -28.30
C ARG A 61 -4.39 -10.74 -27.18
N ALA A 62 -5.13 -11.85 -27.15
CA ALA A 62 -6.04 -12.16 -26.05
C ALA A 62 -5.28 -12.30 -24.72
N LEU A 63 -4.15 -13.01 -24.71
CA LEU A 63 -3.30 -13.15 -23.52
C LEU A 63 -2.75 -11.81 -23.02
N ILE A 64 -2.29 -10.93 -23.92
CA ILE A 64 -1.85 -9.57 -23.55
C ILE A 64 -2.96 -8.79 -22.86
N ILE A 65 -4.19 -8.84 -23.38
CA ILE A 65 -5.34 -8.16 -22.79
C ILE A 65 -5.61 -8.70 -21.37
N VAL A 66 -5.59 -10.03 -21.20
CA VAL A 66 -5.77 -10.66 -19.88
C VAL A 66 -4.67 -10.22 -18.90
N ILE A 67 -3.40 -10.18 -19.35
CA ILE A 67 -2.26 -9.74 -18.53
C ILE A 67 -2.43 -8.28 -18.10
N ILE A 68 -2.82 -7.39 -19.01
CA ILE A 68 -3.05 -5.97 -18.72
C ILE A 68 -4.22 -5.80 -17.75
N LEU A 69 -5.32 -6.51 -17.95
CA LEU A 69 -6.47 -6.49 -17.05
C LEU A 69 -6.06 -6.94 -15.64
N LEU A 70 -5.34 -8.06 -15.54
CA LEU A 70 -4.89 -8.59 -14.27
C LEU A 70 -3.94 -7.61 -13.55
N HIS A 71 -3.01 -7.00 -14.28
CA HIS A 71 -2.13 -5.96 -13.74
C HIS A 71 -2.91 -4.72 -13.27
N THR A 72 -3.95 -4.33 -14.01
CA THR A 72 -4.83 -3.21 -13.63
C THR A 72 -5.56 -3.51 -12.33
N LEU A 73 -6.12 -4.73 -12.16
CA LEU A 73 -6.77 -5.15 -10.92
C LEU A 73 -5.79 -5.09 -9.72
N ILE A 74 -4.57 -5.62 -9.89
CA ILE A 74 -3.55 -5.57 -8.84
C ILE A 74 -3.18 -4.11 -8.51
N THR A 75 -3.05 -3.26 -9.53
CA THR A 75 -2.71 -1.85 -9.36
C THR A 75 -3.80 -1.06 -8.64
N ILE A 76 -5.08 -1.39 -8.85
CA ILE A 76 -6.19 -0.79 -8.09
C ILE A 76 -6.07 -1.15 -6.61
N GLY A 77 -5.80 -2.42 -6.29
CA GLY A 77 -5.58 -2.87 -4.91
C GLY A 77 -4.40 -2.15 -4.26
N PHE A 78 -3.27 -2.11 -4.96
CA PHE A 78 -2.09 -1.36 -4.53
C PHE A 78 -2.39 0.12 -4.28
N ALA A 79 -3.09 0.78 -5.21
CA ALA A 79 -3.44 2.19 -5.08
C ALA A 79 -4.38 2.45 -3.89
N ALA A 80 -5.32 1.54 -3.62
CA ALA A 80 -6.18 1.62 -2.44
C ALA A 80 -5.38 1.51 -1.13
N THR A 81 -4.49 0.51 -1.03
CA THR A 81 -3.60 0.34 0.14
C THR A 81 -2.69 1.55 0.32
N TRP A 82 -2.09 2.06 -0.75
CA TRP A 82 -1.22 3.23 -0.72
C TRP A 82 -1.99 4.49 -0.30
N SER A 83 -3.15 4.75 -0.90
CA SER A 83 -4.01 5.90 -0.56
C SER A 83 -4.44 5.87 0.90
N TYR A 84 -4.79 4.68 1.39
CA TYR A 84 -5.17 4.48 2.78
C TYR A 84 -4.01 4.76 3.74
N MET A 85 -2.83 4.19 3.48
CA MET A 85 -1.62 4.44 4.28
C MET A 85 -1.22 5.91 4.25
N HIS A 86 -1.25 6.54 3.08
CA HIS A 86 -1.01 7.97 2.94
C HIS A 86 -2.03 8.80 3.73
N SER A 87 -3.32 8.46 3.68
CA SER A 87 -4.35 9.13 4.49
C SER A 87 -4.12 8.94 6.00
N ALA A 88 -3.74 7.74 6.43
CA ALA A 88 -3.44 7.48 7.84
C ALA A 88 -2.28 8.37 8.31
N PHE A 89 -1.16 8.40 7.59
CA PHE A 89 0.02 9.14 8.01
C PHE A 89 -0.07 10.66 7.79
N ILE A 90 -0.64 11.13 6.66
CA ILE A 90 -0.70 12.56 6.33
C ILE A 90 -1.92 13.25 6.94
N SER A 91 -3.11 12.65 6.81
CA SER A 91 -4.34 13.25 7.33
C SER A 91 -4.50 13.04 8.84
N ASN A 92 -3.91 12.01 9.43
CA ASN A 92 -4.04 11.70 10.87
C ASN A 92 -2.68 11.80 11.58
N GLY A 93 -1.68 12.41 10.95
CA GLY A 93 -0.32 12.57 11.47
C GLY A 93 -0.17 13.58 12.60
N GLN A 94 -1.28 14.08 13.17
CA GLN A 94 -1.24 14.97 14.34
C GLN A 94 -0.76 14.24 15.61
N SER A 95 -1.04 12.94 15.73
CA SER A 95 -0.51 12.10 16.81
C SER A 95 -0.22 10.68 16.31
N PHE A 96 0.77 10.01 16.90
CA PHE A 96 1.06 8.62 16.58
C PHE A 96 -0.15 7.71 16.87
N TRP A 97 -0.93 8.05 17.90
CA TRP A 97 -2.10 7.28 18.31
C TRP A 97 -3.25 7.35 17.30
N THR A 98 -3.49 8.51 16.70
CA THR A 98 -4.52 8.67 15.65
C THR A 98 -4.15 7.94 14.36
N VAL A 99 -2.86 7.84 14.04
CA VAL A 99 -2.38 7.00 12.94
C VAL A 99 -2.59 5.52 13.28
N TYR A 100 -2.19 5.11 14.49
CA TYR A 100 -2.32 3.74 14.95
C TYR A 100 -3.77 3.26 14.99
N SER A 101 -4.68 4.02 15.61
CA SER A 101 -6.09 3.67 15.73
C SER A 101 -6.79 3.51 14.37
N LYS A 102 -6.40 4.34 13.40
CA LYS A 102 -6.91 4.22 12.04
C LYS A 102 -6.45 2.91 11.40
N ILE A 103 -5.14 2.63 11.45
CA ILE A 103 -4.52 1.44 10.85
C ILE A 103 -5.01 0.15 11.52
N SER A 104 -5.05 0.11 12.86
CA SER A 104 -5.47 -1.08 13.62
C SER A 104 -6.96 -1.39 13.44
N GLY A 105 -7.82 -0.37 13.37
CA GLY A 105 -9.24 -0.56 13.06
C GLY A 105 -9.49 -1.19 11.68
N ALA A 106 -8.64 -0.93 10.69
CA ALA A 106 -8.74 -1.58 9.38
C ALA A 106 -8.20 -3.02 9.40
N THR A 107 -7.11 -3.29 10.14
CA THR A 107 -6.61 -4.65 10.32
C THR A 107 -7.69 -5.55 10.92
N GLN A 108 -8.47 -5.04 11.87
CA GLN A 108 -9.54 -5.78 12.54
C GLN A 108 -10.77 -6.02 11.65
N ALA A 109 -10.99 -5.22 10.60
CA ALA A 109 -12.08 -5.37 9.65
C ALA A 109 -11.74 -6.26 8.44
N ALA A 110 -10.46 -6.63 8.28
CA ALA A 110 -9.98 -7.49 7.19
C ALA A 110 -9.94 -9.00 7.56
N TYR A 111 -10.28 -9.34 8.81
CA TYR A 111 -10.44 -10.70 9.34
C TYR A 111 -11.89 -10.92 9.79
#